data_AF-A0A5B8Z1V8-F1
#
_entry.id   AF-A0A5B8Z1V8-F1
#
_cell.length_a   1.000
_cell.length_b   1.000
_cell.length_c   1.000
_cell.angle_alpha   90.00
_cell.angle_beta   90.00
_cell.angle_gamma   90.00
#
_symmetry.space_group_name_H-M   'P 1'
#
loop_
_entity.id
_entity.type
_entity.pdbx_description
1 polymer ?
#
loop_
_entity_poly.entity_id
_entity_poly.type
_entity_poly.pdbx_seq_one_letter_code
_entity_poly.pdbx_strand_id
1 'polypeptide(L)'
;MNQSKCPHCYLCANYNPNIKLCTLRNIKVNEVGIDLHHCIENKHLIRYPFALSPKKYSSITEFHSIFKKDINGNPLFVVTKRGIEHAIQAGPGVVLMSHSNRGVPKVLTYQGQREIIYDLGFRCAYIEACKYNTPLFYYFYEKESKGQKDLINSFLIDNKDFIEELKKNRKLLVNTIVIQDKLSEEHQKFLS
;
A
#
# COMPACT_ATOMS: atom_id res chain seq x y z
N MET A 1 -28.66 -35.79 -8.46
CA MET A 1 -28.29 -34.39 -8.80
C MET A 1 -26.97 -34.08 -8.10
N ASN A 2 -25.86 -34.11 -8.83
CA ASN A 2 -24.52 -33.90 -8.28
C ASN A 2 -24.24 -32.40 -8.17
N GLN A 3 -24.16 -31.91 -6.93
CA GLN A 3 -23.54 -30.61 -6.63
C GLN A 3 -22.06 -30.68 -7.00
N SER A 4 -21.66 -30.10 -8.14
CA SER A 4 -20.25 -29.86 -8.40
C SER A 4 -19.78 -28.77 -7.43
N LYS A 5 -18.96 -29.20 -6.47
CA LYS A 5 -18.23 -28.37 -5.51
C LYS A 5 -17.42 -27.32 -6.26
N CYS A 6 -17.97 -26.13 -6.45
CA CYS A 6 -17.17 -24.98 -6.83
C CYS A 6 -16.38 -24.57 -5.58
N PRO A 7 -15.03 -24.54 -5.59
CA PRO A 7 -14.26 -24.04 -4.47
C PRO A 7 -14.53 -22.54 -4.35
N HIS A 8 -15.56 -22.23 -3.57
CA HIS A 8 -15.87 -20.96 -2.95
C HIS A 8 -15.08 -19.75 -3.47
N CYS A 9 -15.69 -19.03 -4.41
CA CYS A 9 -15.29 -17.66 -4.73
C CYS A 9 -15.68 -16.74 -3.55
N TYR A 10 -15.03 -16.89 -2.39
CA TYR A 10 -15.17 -15.94 -1.27
C TYR A 10 -14.33 -14.71 -1.58
N LEU A 11 -14.85 -13.84 -2.43
CA LEU A 11 -14.23 -12.55 -2.69
C LEU A 11 -14.65 -11.54 -1.61
N CYS A 12 -13.64 -11.00 -0.93
CA CYS A 12 -13.82 -10.02 0.12
C CYS A 12 -13.37 -8.64 -0.39
N ALA A 13 -14.31 -7.69 -0.44
CA ALA A 13 -14.02 -6.30 -0.79
C ALA A 13 -12.97 -5.65 0.13
N ASN A 14 -12.79 -6.19 1.35
CA ASN A 14 -11.82 -5.74 2.34
C ASN A 14 -10.75 -6.80 2.64
N TYR A 15 -10.34 -7.54 1.61
CA TYR A 15 -9.24 -8.49 1.70
C TYR A 15 -7.92 -7.76 1.91
N ASN A 16 -7.21 -8.02 3.00
CA ASN A 16 -5.85 -7.53 3.20
C ASN A 16 -4.85 -8.58 2.69
N PRO A 17 -4.13 -8.30 1.57
CA PRO A 17 -3.22 -9.24 0.94
C PRO A 17 -1.96 -9.50 1.79
N ASN A 18 -1.60 -8.55 2.65
CA ASN A 18 -0.40 -8.66 3.48
C ASN A 18 -0.57 -9.74 4.56
N ILE A 19 -1.78 -9.90 5.10
CA ILE A 19 -2.10 -10.91 6.12
C ILE A 19 -3.01 -12.03 5.60
N LYS A 20 -3.33 -12.02 4.30
CA LYS A 20 -4.25 -12.96 3.65
C LYS A 20 -5.60 -13.09 4.37
N LEU A 21 -6.17 -11.98 4.82
CA LEU A 21 -7.37 -11.95 5.67
C LEU A 21 -8.45 -11.03 5.07
N CYS A 22 -9.69 -11.52 4.99
CA CYS A 22 -10.87 -10.68 4.79
C CYS A 22 -11.26 -9.99 6.10
N THR A 23 -11.05 -8.68 6.19
CA THR A 23 -11.21 -7.95 7.46
C THR A 23 -12.67 -7.84 7.93
N LEU A 24 -13.64 -7.68 7.03
CA LEU A 24 -15.07 -7.62 7.40
C LEU A 24 -15.61 -8.91 8.03
N ARG A 25 -15.06 -10.07 7.64
CA ARG A 25 -15.56 -11.38 8.08
C ARG A 25 -14.55 -12.13 8.94
N ASN A 26 -13.36 -11.59 9.13
CA ASN A 26 -12.23 -12.23 9.80
C ASN A 26 -11.90 -13.63 9.24
N ILE A 27 -12.01 -13.81 7.92
CA ILE A 27 -11.78 -15.10 7.23
C ILE A 27 -10.43 -15.07 6.54
N LYS A 28 -9.57 -16.07 6.77
CA LYS A 28 -8.33 -16.26 5.98
C LYS A 28 -8.68 -16.71 4.57
N VAL A 29 -8.12 -16.04 3.56
CA VAL A 29 -8.36 -16.34 2.15
C VAL A 29 -7.07 -16.82 1.50
N ASN A 30 -7.15 -17.96 0.81
CA ASN A 30 -6.03 -18.48 0.02
C ASN A 30 -6.12 -17.93 -1.41
N GLU A 31 -5.07 -17.26 -1.88
CA GLU A 31 -5.04 -16.65 -3.22
C GLU A 31 -4.90 -17.67 -4.35
N VAL A 32 -4.49 -18.90 -4.02
CA VAL A 32 -4.21 -19.98 -4.98
C VAL A 32 -5.50 -20.75 -5.26
N GLY A 33 -5.95 -20.76 -6.51
CA GLY A 33 -7.12 -21.53 -6.97
C GLY A 33 -8.36 -20.72 -7.34
N ILE A 34 -8.29 -19.39 -7.35
CA ILE A 34 -9.42 -18.55 -7.78
C ILE A 34 -9.44 -18.46 -9.31
N ASP A 35 -10.48 -19.00 -9.93
CA ASP A 35 -10.77 -18.77 -11.35
C ASP A 35 -11.29 -17.33 -11.53
N LEU A 36 -10.40 -16.49 -12.02
CA LEU A 36 -10.62 -15.06 -12.21
C LEU A 36 -11.66 -14.80 -13.30
N HIS A 37 -11.75 -15.63 -14.35
CA HIS A 37 -12.64 -15.36 -15.48
C HIS A 37 -14.11 -15.52 -15.06
N HIS A 38 -14.40 -16.62 -14.38
CA HIS A 38 -15.73 -16.94 -13.88
C HIS A 38 -16.25 -15.93 -12.85
N CYS A 39 -15.37 -15.40 -12.00
CA CYS A 39 -15.75 -14.37 -11.02
C CYS A 39 -16.16 -13.05 -11.69
N ILE A 40 -15.49 -12.63 -12.78
CA ILE A 40 -15.83 -11.40 -13.54
C ILE A 40 -17.20 -11.56 -14.20
N GLU A 41 -17.42 -12.67 -14.89
CA GLU A 41 -18.66 -12.93 -15.66
C GLU A 41 -19.91 -12.94 -14.77
N ASN A 42 -19.77 -13.43 -13.54
CA ASN A 42 -20.88 -13.51 -12.58
C ASN A 42 -21.04 -12.24 -11.73
N LYS A 43 -20.39 -11.13 -12.08
CA LYS A 43 -20.38 -9.86 -11.31
C LYS A 43 -19.93 -10.05 -9.85
N HIS A 44 -19.16 -11.10 -9.57
CA HIS A 44 -18.56 -11.32 -8.27
C HIS A 44 -17.27 -10.50 -8.24
N LEU A 45 -17.32 -9.38 -7.52
CA LEU A 45 -16.31 -8.34 -7.54
C LEU A 45 -14.92 -8.91 -7.26
N ILE A 46 -14.01 -8.83 -8.23
CA ILE A 46 -12.62 -9.29 -8.13
C ILE A 46 -11.75 -8.18 -7.58
N ARG A 47 -10.89 -8.57 -6.63
CA ARG A 47 -9.54 -8.07 -6.30
C ARG A 47 -9.22 -6.63 -6.74
N TYR A 48 -8.78 -5.80 -5.79
CA TYR A 48 -8.22 -4.44 -5.96
C TYR A 48 -8.01 -4.04 -7.42
N PRO A 49 -8.89 -3.20 -8.00
CA PRO A 49 -9.02 -3.00 -9.45
C PRO A 49 -7.79 -2.37 -10.13
N PHE A 50 -6.71 -2.18 -9.39
CA PHE A 50 -5.54 -1.43 -9.80
C PHE A 50 -4.30 -2.29 -10.10
N ALA A 51 -4.33 -3.61 -9.82
CA ALA A 51 -3.20 -4.50 -10.14
C ALA A 51 -3.21 -4.93 -11.61
N LEU A 52 -2.08 -4.69 -12.29
CA LEU A 52 -1.93 -4.87 -13.72
C LEU A 52 -0.90 -5.95 -14.03
N SER A 53 -1.15 -6.72 -15.09
CA SER A 53 -0.23 -7.76 -15.57
C SER A 53 0.51 -7.26 -16.83
N PRO A 54 1.84 -7.08 -16.78
CA PRO A 54 2.63 -6.65 -17.94
C PRO A 54 2.55 -7.63 -19.12
N LYS A 55 2.28 -8.92 -18.86
CA LYS A 55 2.20 -9.96 -19.89
C LYS A 55 1.07 -9.75 -20.92
N LYS A 56 0.12 -8.84 -20.63
CA LYS A 56 -0.97 -8.50 -21.54
C LYS A 56 -0.56 -7.49 -22.63
N TYR A 57 0.66 -6.96 -22.57
CA TYR A 57 1.12 -5.89 -23.45
C TYR A 57 2.29 -6.38 -24.31
N SER A 58 2.34 -5.89 -25.55
CA SER A 58 3.37 -6.29 -26.53
C SER A 58 4.74 -5.66 -26.25
N SER A 59 4.77 -4.55 -25.52
CA SER A 59 5.99 -3.85 -25.13
C SER A 59 5.88 -3.13 -23.79
N ILE A 60 7.03 -2.80 -23.19
CA ILE A 60 7.08 -1.98 -21.97
C ILE A 60 6.55 -0.57 -22.22
N THR A 61 6.74 -0.02 -23.41
CA THR A 61 6.23 1.30 -23.80
C THR A 61 4.71 1.32 -23.83
N GLU A 62 4.10 0.28 -24.42
CA GLU A 62 2.65 0.10 -24.43
C GLU A 62 2.13 -0.07 -22.99
N PHE A 63 2.79 -0.91 -22.18
CA PHE A 63 2.43 -1.06 -20.78
C PHE A 63 2.53 0.26 -20.01
N HIS A 64 3.58 1.06 -20.22
CA HIS A 64 3.76 2.35 -19.56
C HIS A 64 2.73 3.40 -20.01
N SER A 65 2.17 3.27 -21.21
CA SER A 65 1.21 4.23 -21.78
C SER A 65 -0.13 4.31 -21.04
N ILE A 66 -0.50 3.24 -20.32
CA ILE A 66 -1.77 3.19 -19.57
C ILE A 66 -1.71 3.97 -18.24
N PHE A 67 -0.51 4.32 -17.77
CA PHE A 67 -0.34 5.04 -16.52
C PHE A 67 -0.42 6.55 -16.74
N LYS A 68 -0.99 7.25 -15.76
CA LYS A 68 -0.83 8.71 -15.65
C LYS A 68 0.67 9.03 -15.60
N LYS A 69 1.08 10.20 -16.08
CA LYS A 69 2.48 10.62 -16.07
C LYS A 69 2.71 11.71 -15.02
N ASP A 70 3.92 11.74 -14.46
CA ASP A 70 4.36 12.88 -13.65
C ASP A 70 4.73 14.09 -14.51
N ILE A 71 5.18 15.17 -13.87
CA ILE A 71 5.61 16.40 -14.53
C ILE A 71 6.76 16.20 -15.54
N ASN A 72 7.52 15.11 -15.41
CA ASN A 72 8.67 14.78 -16.26
C ASN A 72 8.29 13.75 -17.34
N GLY A 73 7.01 13.37 -17.45
CA GLY A 73 6.54 12.37 -18.40
C GLY A 73 6.75 10.92 -17.97
N ASN A 74 7.21 10.65 -16.74
CA ASN A 74 7.42 9.28 -16.25
C ASN A 74 6.09 8.64 -15.83
N PRO A 75 5.87 7.34 -16.11
CA PRO A 75 4.64 6.65 -15.73
C PRO A 75 4.52 6.52 -14.21
N LEU A 76 3.35 6.88 -13.68
CA LEU A 76 2.98 6.79 -12.27
C LEU A 76 2.42 5.40 -11.94
N PHE A 77 3.32 4.46 -11.69
CA PHE A 77 3.00 3.14 -11.19
C PHE A 77 3.67 2.89 -9.85
N VAL A 78 3.14 1.98 -9.04
CA VAL A 78 3.78 1.52 -7.81
C VAL A 78 3.95 0.01 -7.87
N VAL A 79 5.15 -0.47 -7.54
CA VAL A 79 5.40 -1.90 -7.40
C VAL A 79 5.07 -2.30 -5.98
N THR A 80 4.12 -3.21 -5.82
CA THR A 80 3.67 -3.76 -4.54
C THR A 80 3.95 -5.26 -4.50
N LYS A 81 3.71 -5.92 -3.36
CA LYS A 81 3.79 -7.39 -3.28
C LYS A 81 2.78 -8.10 -4.19
N ARG A 82 1.76 -7.38 -4.66
CA ARG A 82 0.73 -7.88 -5.59
C ARG A 82 1.12 -7.76 -7.05
N GLY A 83 2.16 -6.97 -7.37
CA GLY A 83 2.57 -6.66 -8.74
C GLY A 83 2.64 -5.16 -8.99
N ILE A 84 2.47 -4.76 -10.24
CA ILE A 84 2.48 -3.35 -10.65
C ILE A 84 1.07 -2.80 -10.56
N GLU A 85 0.89 -1.68 -9.86
CA GLU A 85 -0.40 -1.02 -9.68
C GLU A 85 -0.37 0.43 -10.18
N HIS A 86 -1.53 0.98 -10.51
CA HIS A 86 -1.68 2.43 -10.64
C HIS A 86 -1.33 3.11 -9.31
N ALA A 87 -0.46 4.12 -9.33
CA ALA A 87 -0.10 4.84 -8.13
C ALA A 87 -1.25 5.74 -7.67
N ILE A 88 -1.78 5.50 -6.46
CA ILE A 88 -2.77 6.35 -5.81
C ILE A 88 -2.05 7.19 -4.76
N GLN A 89 -2.26 8.51 -4.76
CA GLN A 89 -1.70 9.39 -3.75
C GLN A 89 -2.03 8.91 -2.34
N ALA A 90 -1.05 8.94 -1.43
CA ALA A 90 -1.27 8.52 -0.05
C ALA A 90 -2.33 9.37 0.68
N GLY A 91 -2.45 10.64 0.31
CA GLY A 91 -3.52 11.52 0.73
C GLY A 91 -3.47 12.89 0.06
N PRO A 92 -4.33 13.83 0.48
CA PRO A 92 -4.39 15.17 -0.10
C PRO A 92 -3.04 15.89 -0.03
N GLY A 93 -2.66 16.56 -1.13
CA GLY A 93 -1.42 17.34 -1.22
C GLY A 93 -0.14 16.53 -1.48
N VAL A 94 -0.19 15.19 -1.48
CA VAL A 94 0.97 14.36 -1.81
C VAL A 94 1.23 14.40 -3.31
N VAL A 95 2.38 14.93 -3.72
CA VAL A 95 2.79 14.94 -5.13
C VAL A 95 3.46 13.61 -5.47
N LEU A 96 2.97 12.94 -6.52
CA LEU A 96 3.59 11.72 -7.01
C LEU A 96 4.70 12.07 -8.01
N MET A 97 5.91 11.60 -7.71
CA MET A 97 7.03 11.62 -8.63
C MET A 97 7.48 10.18 -8.86
N SER A 98 7.72 9.83 -10.12
CA SER A 98 8.11 8.48 -10.51
C SER A 98 9.52 8.46 -11.06
N HIS A 99 10.24 7.38 -10.78
CA HIS A 99 11.44 7.03 -11.50
C HIS A 99 11.06 6.04 -12.61
N SER A 100 11.51 6.31 -13.84
CA SER A 100 11.17 5.54 -15.05
C SER A 100 11.21 4.01 -14.88
N ASN A 101 12.16 3.49 -14.11
CA ASN A 101 12.35 2.04 -13.92
C ASN A 101 11.97 1.50 -12.53
N ARG A 102 11.58 2.37 -11.59
CA ARG A 102 11.24 1.96 -10.21
C ARG A 102 9.83 2.33 -9.80
N GLY A 103 9.16 3.15 -10.59
CA GLY A 103 7.86 3.70 -10.27
C GLY A 103 7.94 4.78 -9.19
N VAL A 104 6.79 5.03 -8.59
CA VAL A 104 6.60 5.93 -7.47
C VAL A 104 7.06 5.26 -6.18
N PRO A 105 7.86 5.94 -5.33
CA PRO A 105 8.19 5.46 -4.01
C PRO A 105 6.94 5.05 -3.22
N LYS A 106 6.95 3.84 -2.66
CA LYS A 106 5.79 3.25 -1.95
C LYS A 106 5.21 4.21 -0.91
N VAL A 107 6.04 4.95 -0.20
CA VAL A 107 5.63 5.86 0.86
C VAL A 107 4.81 7.07 0.38
N LEU A 108 4.89 7.42 -0.90
CA LEU A 108 4.06 8.47 -1.50
C LEU A 108 2.69 7.96 -1.95
N THR A 109 2.48 6.63 -1.93
CA THR A 109 1.26 6.01 -2.42
C THR A 109 0.44 5.38 -1.31
N TYR A 110 -0.88 5.42 -1.45
CA TYR A 110 -1.79 4.79 -0.51
C TYR A 110 -1.51 3.30 -0.35
N GLN A 111 -1.36 2.60 -1.48
CA GLN A 111 -1.10 1.15 -1.49
C GLN A 111 0.26 0.83 -0.90
N GLY A 112 1.28 1.62 -1.23
CA GLY A 112 2.63 1.40 -0.76
C GLY A 112 2.80 1.69 0.73
N GLN A 113 2.13 2.71 1.29
CA GLN A 113 2.18 2.98 2.73
C GLN A 113 1.65 1.80 3.55
N ARG A 114 0.58 1.13 3.11
CA ARG A 114 0.09 -0.09 3.77
C ARG A 114 1.12 -1.20 3.81
N GLU A 115 1.84 -1.40 2.71
CA GLU A 115 2.89 -2.41 2.67
C GLU A 115 4.08 -2.04 3.54
N ILE A 116 4.50 -0.77 3.52
CA ILE A 116 5.61 -0.31 4.38
C ILE A 116 5.23 -0.49 5.86
N ILE A 117 4.00 -0.16 6.26
CA ILE A 117 3.56 -0.37 7.66
C ILE A 117 3.52 -1.86 8.02
N TYR A 118 3.11 -2.73 7.09
CA TYR A 118 3.14 -4.17 7.30
C TYR A 118 4.58 -4.72 7.38
N ASP A 119 5.49 -4.21 6.54
CA ASP A 119 6.86 -4.70 6.43
C ASP A 119 7.78 -4.18 7.52
N LEU A 120 7.69 -2.88 7.80
CA LEU A 120 8.59 -2.18 8.73
C LEU A 120 7.94 -1.90 10.09
N GLY A 121 6.64 -2.10 10.21
CA GLY A 121 5.89 -1.67 11.39
C GLY A 121 5.67 -0.15 11.38
N PHE A 122 4.78 0.31 12.26
CA PHE A 122 4.33 1.70 12.27
C PHE A 122 5.49 2.70 12.43
N ARG A 123 6.37 2.46 13.40
CA ARG A 123 7.45 3.40 13.75
C ARG A 123 8.46 3.60 12.61
N CYS A 124 8.88 2.52 11.96
CA CYS A 124 9.84 2.60 10.86
C CYS A 124 9.19 3.13 9.58
N ALA A 125 7.93 2.77 9.32
CA ALA A 125 7.16 3.37 8.22
C ALA A 125 7.01 4.88 8.38
N TYR A 126 6.86 5.36 9.61
CA TYR A 126 6.80 6.78 9.92
C TYR A 126 8.13 7.48 9.65
N ILE A 127 9.25 6.88 10.05
CA ILE A 127 10.60 7.39 9.72
C ILE A 127 10.78 7.48 8.20
N GLU A 128 10.32 6.48 7.45
CA GLU A 128 10.36 6.51 5.99
C GLU A 128 9.53 7.68 5.43
N ALA A 129 8.33 7.92 5.96
CA ALA A 129 7.50 9.04 5.54
C ALA A 129 8.16 10.40 5.78
N CYS A 130 8.88 10.56 6.91
CA CYS A 130 9.66 11.76 7.21
C CYS A 130 10.73 12.06 6.15
N LYS A 131 11.40 11.06 5.57
CA LYS A 131 12.43 11.29 4.52
C LYS A 131 11.87 11.95 3.28
N TYR A 132 10.61 11.68 2.98
CA TYR A 132 9.91 12.19 1.80
C TYR A 132 9.04 13.40 2.12
N ASN A 133 9.13 13.93 3.36
CA ASN A 133 8.29 15.01 3.84
C ASN A 133 6.78 14.78 3.55
N THR A 134 6.33 13.53 3.73
CA THR A 134 4.96 13.11 3.47
C THR A 134 4.30 12.61 4.76
N PRO A 135 3.00 12.85 4.98
CA PRO A 135 2.29 12.23 6.10
C PRO A 135 2.23 10.70 5.93
N LEU A 136 2.45 9.96 7.01
CA LEU A 136 2.08 8.55 7.04
C LEU A 136 0.58 8.47 7.34
N PHE A 137 -0.21 8.05 6.35
CA PHE A 137 -1.59 7.66 6.56
C PHE A 137 -1.58 6.22 7.06
N TYR A 138 -2.48 5.87 7.97
CA TYR A 138 -2.60 4.52 8.56
C TYR A 138 -4.03 4.27 9.06
N TYR A 139 -4.42 3.02 9.20
CA TYR A 139 -5.64 2.65 9.91
C TYR A 139 -5.33 2.47 11.40
N PHE A 140 -6.29 2.71 12.28
CA PHE A 140 -6.07 2.67 13.73
C PHE A 140 -5.37 1.39 14.20
N TYR A 141 -5.73 0.23 13.66
CA TYR A 141 -5.14 -1.07 14.02
C TYR A 141 -3.70 -1.26 13.49
N GLU A 142 -3.28 -0.46 12.51
CA GLU A 142 -1.93 -0.51 11.95
C GLU A 142 -0.92 0.24 12.81
N LYS A 143 -1.37 1.10 13.74
CA LYS A 143 -0.52 1.77 14.73
C LYS A 143 0.25 0.75 15.60
N GLU A 144 -0.36 -0.41 15.82
CA GLU A 144 0.20 -1.54 16.56
C GLU A 144 1.02 -2.51 15.68
N SER A 145 1.19 -2.22 14.39
CA SER A 145 1.96 -3.09 13.48
C SER A 145 3.43 -3.15 13.92
N LYS A 146 3.88 -4.37 14.25
CA LYS A 146 5.25 -4.66 14.65
C LYS A 146 6.22 -4.83 13.49
N GLY A 147 5.70 -4.95 12.26
CA GLY A 147 6.50 -5.24 11.08
C GLY A 147 7.16 -6.62 11.09
N GLN A 148 8.05 -6.83 10.11
CA GLN A 148 8.86 -8.02 9.98
C GLN A 148 10.28 -7.73 10.47
N LYS A 149 10.76 -8.53 11.43
CA LYS A 149 12.02 -8.27 12.17
C LYS A 149 13.22 -8.05 11.24
N ASP A 150 13.37 -8.88 10.21
CA ASP A 150 14.54 -8.82 9.32
C ASP A 150 14.52 -7.56 8.44
N LEU A 151 13.34 -7.18 7.95
CA LEU A 151 13.16 -5.95 7.16
C LEU A 151 13.39 -4.71 8.01
N ILE A 152 12.95 -4.73 9.28
CA ILE A 152 13.22 -3.65 10.24
C ILE A 152 14.71 -3.52 10.49
N ASN A 153 15.42 -4.63 10.75
CA ASN A 153 16.85 -4.60 11.02
C ASN A 153 17.63 -4.03 9.83
N SER A 154 17.34 -4.49 8.61
CA SER A 154 17.93 -3.94 7.39
C SER A 154 17.66 -2.44 7.29
N PHE A 155 16.40 -2.04 7.45
CA PHE A 155 16.00 -0.63 7.39
C PHE A 155 16.75 0.24 8.41
N LEU A 156 16.89 -0.21 9.66
CA LEU A 156 17.57 0.54 10.70
C LEU A 156 19.07 0.68 10.44
N ILE A 157 19.70 -0.36 9.88
CA ILE A 157 21.12 -0.32 9.47
C ILE A 157 21.30 0.69 8.33
N ASP A 158 20.49 0.56 7.28
CA ASP A 158 20.60 1.38 6.06
C ASP A 158 20.31 2.86 6.33
N ASN A 159 19.59 3.18 7.42
CA ASN A 159 19.13 4.53 7.73
C ASN A 159 19.62 5.06 9.07
N LYS A 160 20.71 4.47 9.61
CA LYS A 160 21.27 4.83 10.90
C LYS A 160 21.55 6.33 11.02
N ASP A 161 22.20 6.93 10.03
CA ASP A 161 22.62 8.33 10.09
C ASP A 161 21.42 9.29 10.10
N PHE A 162 20.44 9.04 9.24
CA PHE A 162 19.19 9.81 9.20
C PHE A 162 18.41 9.71 10.53
N ILE A 163 18.37 8.51 11.12
CA ILE A 163 17.71 8.30 12.42
C ILE A 163 18.43 9.07 13.53
N GLU A 164 19.76 9.08 13.54
CA GLU A 164 20.53 9.86 14.50
C GLU A 164 20.33 11.38 14.32
N GLU A 165 20.21 11.86 13.09
CA GLU A 165 19.86 13.25 12.80
C GLU A 165 18.45 13.60 13.31
N LEU A 166 17.45 12.75 13.04
CA LEU A 166 16.09 12.93 13.56
C LEU A 166 16.06 12.98 15.10
N LYS A 167 16.86 12.15 15.78
CA LYS A 167 16.98 12.15 17.24
C LYS A 167 17.58 13.44 17.77
N LYS A 168 18.58 14.02 17.09
CA LYS A 168 19.17 15.32 17.45
C LYS A 168 18.15 16.45 17.30
N ASN A 169 17.30 16.38 16.27
CA ASN A 169 16.29 17.38 15.94
C ASN A 169 14.94 17.19 16.67
N ARG A 170 14.99 16.69 17.93
CA ARG A 170 13.89 16.22 18.82
C ARG A 170 12.57 17.03 18.85
N LYS A 171 12.52 18.28 18.35
CA LYS A 171 11.30 19.10 18.23
C LYS A 171 10.31 18.63 17.14
N LEU A 172 10.75 17.92 16.10
CA LEU A 172 9.87 17.48 14.99
C LEU A 172 9.12 16.17 15.26
N LEU A 173 9.73 15.25 16.00
CA LEU A 173 9.16 13.92 16.28
C LEU A 173 7.91 13.97 17.18
N VAL A 174 7.85 14.92 18.12
CA VAL A 174 6.74 15.03 19.09
C VAL A 174 5.55 15.78 18.49
N ASN A 175 5.77 16.81 17.68
CA ASN A 175 4.68 17.61 17.12
C ASN A 175 3.91 16.89 16.01
N THR A 176 4.57 16.10 15.18
CA THR A 176 3.92 15.44 14.04
C THR A 176 3.06 14.24 14.46
N ILE A 177 3.40 13.54 15.56
CA ILE A 177 2.54 12.50 16.15
C ILE A 177 1.25 13.10 16.74
N VAL A 178 1.35 14.26 17.38
CA VAL A 178 0.20 14.94 18.02
C VAL A 178 -0.77 15.55 17.00
N ILE A 179 -0.28 15.99 15.83
CA ILE A 179 -1.13 16.57 14.77
C ILE A 179 -1.95 15.48 14.05
N GLN A 180 -1.43 14.26 13.90
CA GLN A 180 -2.13 13.18 13.18
C GLN A 180 -3.26 12.53 14.00
N ASP A 181 -3.13 12.41 15.32
CA ASP A 181 -4.20 11.86 16.15
C ASP A 181 -5.47 12.75 16.06
N LYS A 182 -5.32 14.08 15.97
CA LYS A 182 -6.43 15.04 15.75
C LYS A 182 -7.10 14.92 14.37
N LEU A 183 -6.31 14.76 13.31
CA LEU A 183 -6.84 14.61 11.94
C LEU A 183 -7.59 13.28 11.76
N SER A 184 -7.22 12.23 12.49
CA SER A 184 -7.92 10.95 12.47
C SER A 184 -9.30 11.02 13.13
N GLU A 185 -9.44 11.81 14.20
CA GLU A 185 -10.72 12.07 14.87
C GLU A 185 -11.68 12.89 13.99
N GLU A 186 -11.15 13.87 13.25
CA GLU A 186 -11.96 14.68 12.33
C GLU A 186 -12.44 13.89 11.11
N HIS A 187 -11.59 13.01 10.55
CA HIS A 187 -12.01 12.13 9.46
C HIS A 187 -13.08 11.11 9.90
N GLN A 188 -13.04 10.66 11.16
CA GLN A 188 -14.09 9.78 11.71
C GLN A 188 -15.42 10.51 11.89
N LYS A 189 -15.41 11.76 12.36
CA LYS A 189 -16.62 12.61 12.42
C LYS A 189 -17.23 12.89 11.05
N PHE A 190 -16.42 12.88 9.99
CA PHE A 190 -16.90 13.04 8.62
C PHE A 190 -17.53 11.75 8.05
N LEU A 191 -17.18 10.59 8.59
CA LEU A 191 -17.65 9.27 8.13
C LEU A 191 -18.75 8.66 9.00
N SER A 192 -19.07 9.27 10.15
CA SER A 192 -20.19 8.94 11.05
C SER A 192 -21.40 9.82 10.80
#